data_AF-A0A6N3V456-F1
#
_entry.id   AF-A0A6N3V456-F1
#
_cell.length_a   1.000
_cell.length_b   1.000
_cell.length_c   1.000
_cell.angle_alpha   90.00
_cell.angle_beta   90.00
_cell.angle_gamma   90.00
#
_symmetry.space_group_name_H-M   'P 1'
#
loop_
_entity.id
_entity.type
_entity.pdbx_description
1 polymer ?
#
loop_
_entity_poly.entity_id
_entity_poly.type
_entity_poly.pdbx_seq_one_letter_code
_entity_poly.pdbx_strand_id
1 'polypeptide(L)'
;MKLDKSFLTLFVGLAMAACSNDEEMATGGQNQLPVDGREAYMSVSVAMPKSTGTRALGEHHGTADEQNVKEVLLALFDASDVCLETKTLATTDYILNVGGANKAGYDGKAFKVPSATAKVLAVVNPSDKFKTACVASASWSAINGAVEQTLDEVTGTSKNNFMMINAGDNANPTNGALVTANVKVVDGTTIPDVATAISEAQADRSMIYVDRVVAKVSLGTNPDGLKVPAGVTCTFGDWALNITNKSMFPYSEIVMPAGGSTGADYRIDPNYELAGFDVSQFNYLKVADDGTLPADFSAMADSKYCLENTMAADAQTQAQTTSAVASAVYTPGSFTVGESWFRLLGVTYKTLADLQVVYNAAKAAGTADAAQTQVITLCDQFYARIAKAATAQGKAVGADFASITITELDDLKSGGEYSKPDAAAGETVGVEYFQKGVCYYNILIHHDDAITATMAHGKYGVVRNNWYTLTINSVKQPGTPWLPDTTNPTDPKDPGEDDDDKEAYLSVEITVNPWTTWSQGVDL
;
A
#
# COMPACT_ATOMS: atom_id res chain seq x y z
N MET A 1 -35.67 27.41 -63.73
CA MET A 1 -36.02 27.40 -62.30
C MET A 1 -35.27 26.21 -61.70
N LYS A 2 -33.95 26.21 -61.49
CA LYS A 2 -32.99 27.09 -60.78
C LYS A 2 -33.25 27.24 -59.27
N LEU A 3 -32.60 26.33 -58.56
CA LEU A 3 -31.77 26.44 -57.34
C LEU A 3 -32.18 27.36 -56.17
N ASP A 4 -31.93 26.77 -55.00
CA ASP A 4 -31.50 27.32 -53.71
C ASP A 4 -32.51 28.01 -52.80
N LYS A 5 -32.72 27.40 -51.62
CA LYS A 5 -32.26 27.96 -50.34
C LYS A 5 -32.44 26.98 -49.17
N SER A 6 -31.30 26.57 -48.62
CA SER A 6 -31.00 26.49 -47.18
C SER A 6 -31.92 25.65 -46.29
N PHE A 7 -31.55 24.38 -46.10
CA PHE A 7 -31.94 23.59 -44.93
C PHE A 7 -30.99 23.90 -43.77
N LEU A 8 -31.52 24.55 -42.73
CA LEU A 8 -30.91 24.65 -41.42
C LEU A 8 -31.89 24.02 -40.42
N THR A 9 -31.67 22.76 -40.06
CA THR A 9 -32.33 22.12 -38.92
C THR A 9 -31.33 21.24 -38.18
N LEU A 10 -30.74 21.88 -37.19
CA LEU A 10 -30.24 21.38 -35.90
C LEU A 10 -30.46 19.88 -35.63
N PHE A 11 -29.35 19.13 -35.63
CA PHE A 11 -29.26 17.83 -34.96
C PHE A 11 -29.24 18.07 -33.45
N VAL A 12 -30.30 17.67 -32.75
CA VAL A 12 -30.30 17.55 -31.29
C VAL A 12 -29.53 16.28 -30.93
N GLY A 13 -28.33 16.45 -30.36
CA GLY A 13 -27.61 15.36 -29.72
C GLY A 13 -28.34 14.94 -28.44
N LEU A 14 -28.65 13.65 -28.32
CA LEU A 14 -28.98 13.05 -27.03
C LEU A 14 -27.70 13.02 -26.18
N ALA A 15 -27.54 14.01 -25.31
CA ALA A 15 -26.75 13.86 -24.10
C ALA A 15 -27.69 13.35 -23.00
N MET A 16 -27.55 12.09 -22.60
CA MET A 16 -28.12 11.60 -21.34
C MET A 16 -27.27 12.18 -20.19
N ALA A 17 -27.54 13.43 -19.83
CA ALA A 17 -27.19 13.96 -18.52
C ALA A 17 -28.25 13.45 -17.54
N ALA A 18 -27.90 12.47 -16.71
CA ALA A 18 -28.68 12.15 -15.53
C ALA A 18 -28.52 13.33 -14.56
N CYS A 19 -29.54 14.18 -14.50
CA CYS A 19 -29.61 15.24 -13.49
C CYS A 19 -29.60 14.60 -12.11
N SER A 20 -28.57 14.90 -11.33
CA SER A 20 -28.63 14.91 -9.88
C SER A 20 -29.72 15.90 -9.48
N ASN A 21 -30.64 15.49 -8.60
CA ASN A 21 -31.47 16.44 -7.89
C ASN A 21 -30.57 17.19 -6.91
N ASP A 22 -30.23 18.42 -7.24
CA ASP A 22 -29.84 19.44 -6.29
C ASP A 22 -31.08 19.81 -5.46
N GLU A 23 -31.16 19.34 -4.22
CA GLU A 23 -32.00 20.00 -3.21
C GLU A 23 -31.11 20.96 -2.41
N GLU A 24 -31.43 22.25 -2.56
CA GLU A 24 -30.88 23.36 -1.81
C GLU A 24 -30.82 23.06 -0.30
N MET A 25 -29.64 23.22 0.28
CA MET A 25 -29.48 23.33 1.73
C MET A 25 -30.11 24.63 2.23
N ALA A 26 -31.38 24.56 2.63
CA ALA A 26 -32.01 25.59 3.44
C ALA A 26 -31.51 25.46 4.89
N THR A 27 -30.88 26.53 5.36
CA THR A 27 -30.37 26.72 6.72
C THR A 27 -31.53 26.87 7.71
N GLY A 28 -31.58 26.00 8.73
CA GLY A 28 -32.30 26.25 9.98
C GLY A 28 -33.26 25.14 10.43
N GLY A 29 -32.92 24.47 11.53
CA GLY A 29 -33.82 23.61 12.30
C GLY A 29 -33.21 22.26 12.64
N GLN A 30 -33.06 21.98 13.94
CA GLN A 30 -32.71 20.65 14.45
C GLN A 30 -33.76 19.63 13.96
N ASN A 31 -33.47 18.89 12.89
CA ASN A 31 -34.31 17.78 12.47
C ASN A 31 -33.95 16.55 13.31
N GLN A 32 -34.62 16.43 14.46
CA GLN A 32 -34.73 15.16 15.18
C GLN A 32 -35.35 14.12 14.24
N LEU A 33 -34.55 13.12 13.85
CA LEU A 33 -35.04 11.86 13.30
C LEU A 33 -36.03 11.22 14.31
N PRO A 34 -37.01 10.44 13.86
CA PRO A 34 -38.09 9.95 14.72
C PRO A 34 -37.56 8.90 15.70
N VAL A 35 -37.08 9.35 16.85
CA VAL A 35 -36.97 8.52 18.04
C VAL A 35 -38.41 8.24 18.43
N ASP A 36 -38.88 6.99 18.33
CA ASP A 36 -40.23 6.64 18.81
C ASP A 36 -40.41 6.83 20.34
N GLY A 37 -39.37 7.32 21.02
CA GLY A 37 -39.30 7.61 22.44
C GLY A 37 -39.09 6.38 23.31
N ARG A 38 -38.99 5.17 22.74
CA ARG A 38 -38.80 3.94 23.51
C ARG A 38 -37.37 3.82 24.00
N GLU A 39 -37.24 3.37 25.25
CA GLU A 39 -35.95 3.02 25.83
C GLU A 39 -35.44 1.75 25.14
N ALA A 40 -34.25 1.81 24.55
CA ALA A 40 -33.62 0.66 23.91
C ALA A 40 -32.15 0.57 24.30
N TYR A 41 -31.66 -0.64 24.54
CA TYR A 41 -30.31 -0.89 25.03
C TYR A 41 -29.61 -1.94 24.17
N MET A 42 -28.29 -1.79 24.01
CA MET A 42 -27.45 -2.82 23.43
C MET A 42 -26.12 -2.92 24.20
N SER A 43 -25.38 -3.99 23.96
CA SER A 43 -23.99 -4.14 24.40
C SER A 43 -23.17 -4.74 23.26
N VAL A 44 -21.90 -4.35 23.16
CA VAL A 44 -21.02 -4.75 22.07
C VAL A 44 -19.76 -5.42 22.59
N SER A 45 -19.21 -6.31 21.77
CA SER A 45 -17.88 -6.87 21.94
C SER A 45 -17.07 -6.62 20.67
N VAL A 46 -16.02 -5.83 20.78
CA VAL A 46 -15.08 -5.57 19.68
C VAL A 46 -13.98 -6.60 19.76
N ALA A 47 -13.88 -7.46 18.74
CA ALA A 47 -12.95 -8.57 18.69
C ALA A 47 -11.87 -8.31 17.63
N MET A 48 -10.62 -8.19 18.06
CA MET A 48 -9.47 -8.06 17.18
C MET A 48 -9.11 -9.39 16.51
N PRO A 49 -8.33 -9.37 15.41
CA PRO A 49 -7.95 -10.57 14.67
C PRO A 49 -7.21 -11.57 15.57
N LYS A 50 -7.46 -12.88 15.41
CA LYS A 50 -6.86 -13.94 16.25
C LYS A 50 -6.56 -15.18 15.41
N SER A 51 -5.58 -15.97 15.83
CA SER A 51 -5.32 -17.30 15.27
C SER A 51 -6.38 -18.31 15.74
N THR A 52 -6.71 -19.29 14.91
CA THR A 52 -7.67 -20.37 15.23
C THR A 52 -7.09 -21.48 16.13
N GLY A 53 -5.81 -21.42 16.49
CA GLY A 53 -5.12 -22.37 17.37
C GLY A 53 -5.03 -21.96 18.85
N THR A 54 -4.97 -22.94 19.76
CA THR A 54 -4.90 -22.75 21.21
C THR A 54 -3.50 -22.30 21.66
N ARG A 55 -3.41 -21.13 22.32
CA ARG A 55 -2.38 -20.65 23.29
C ARG A 55 -0.88 -20.90 23.03
N ALA A 56 -0.46 -21.48 21.91
CA ALA A 56 0.92 -21.50 21.49
C ALA A 56 1.28 -20.11 20.93
N LEU A 57 2.54 -19.69 21.11
CA LEU A 57 3.12 -18.56 20.41
C LEU A 57 2.91 -18.80 18.89
N GLY A 58 1.87 -18.20 18.31
CA GLY A 58 1.75 -18.14 16.87
C GLY A 58 2.88 -17.27 16.33
N GLU A 59 3.53 -17.71 15.25
CA GLU A 59 4.68 -17.01 14.67
C GLU A 59 4.31 -15.61 14.09
N HIS A 60 3.01 -15.33 13.91
CA HIS A 60 2.49 -14.11 13.26
C HIS A 60 1.58 -13.27 14.17
N HIS A 61 2.02 -13.04 15.41
CA HIS A 61 1.37 -12.10 16.31
C HIS A 61 1.92 -10.67 16.13
N GLY A 62 1.02 -9.70 16.10
CA GLY A 62 1.39 -8.30 16.08
C GLY A 62 2.06 -7.83 17.38
N THR A 63 2.76 -6.71 17.31
CA THR A 63 3.37 -6.07 18.49
C THR A 63 2.29 -5.44 19.39
N ALA A 64 2.69 -5.03 20.60
CA ALA A 64 1.78 -4.34 21.52
C ALA A 64 1.25 -3.02 20.94
N ASP A 65 2.08 -2.27 20.21
CA ASP A 65 1.70 -1.01 19.55
C ASP A 65 0.70 -1.25 18.42
N GLU A 66 0.84 -2.36 17.70
CA GLU A 66 -0.04 -2.76 16.61
C GLU A 66 -1.46 -3.13 17.06
N GLN A 67 -1.67 -3.39 18.36
CA GLN A 67 -2.96 -3.70 18.96
C GLN A 67 -3.40 -2.66 20.02
N ASN A 68 -2.72 -1.50 20.07
CA ASN A 68 -3.05 -0.44 21.00
C ASN A 68 -4.39 0.24 20.65
N VAL A 69 -5.19 0.53 21.66
CA VAL A 69 -6.51 1.15 21.52
C VAL A 69 -6.51 2.49 22.23
N LYS A 70 -6.62 3.58 21.46
CA LYS A 70 -6.73 4.96 21.97
C LYS A 70 -8.15 5.47 21.93
N GLU A 71 -8.91 5.10 20.89
CA GLU A 71 -10.30 5.51 20.70
C GLU A 71 -11.11 4.38 20.06
N VAL A 72 -12.40 4.27 20.41
CA VAL A 72 -13.36 3.41 19.70
C VAL A 72 -14.60 4.24 19.41
N LEU A 73 -14.89 4.43 18.13
CA LEU A 73 -16.10 5.06 17.62
C LEU A 73 -17.09 3.99 17.22
N LEU A 74 -18.33 4.10 17.70
CA LEU A 74 -19.44 3.24 17.32
C LEU A 74 -20.46 4.07 16.53
N ALA A 75 -20.86 3.58 15.36
CA ALA A 75 -21.94 4.17 14.56
C ALA A 75 -23.13 3.22 14.49
N LEU A 76 -24.31 3.76 14.76
CA LEU A 76 -25.56 3.02 14.91
C LEU A 76 -26.45 3.32 13.71
N PHE A 77 -26.87 2.29 12.97
CA PHE A 77 -27.61 2.44 11.72
C PHE A 77 -29.02 1.86 11.83
N ASP A 78 -29.97 2.47 11.13
CA ASP A 78 -31.30 1.88 10.93
C ASP A 78 -31.28 0.76 9.87
N ALA A 79 -32.45 0.20 9.56
CA ALA A 79 -32.61 -0.85 8.55
C ALA A 79 -32.33 -0.38 7.11
N SER A 80 -32.30 0.94 6.88
CA SER A 80 -32.02 1.57 5.59
C SER A 80 -30.57 2.07 5.48
N ASP A 81 -29.71 1.65 6.41
CA ASP A 81 -28.29 2.00 6.46
C ASP A 81 -28.03 3.51 6.61
N VAL A 82 -28.93 4.22 7.29
CA VAL A 82 -28.74 5.61 7.69
C VAL A 82 -28.23 5.66 9.13
N CYS A 83 -27.14 6.38 9.35
CA CYS A 83 -26.56 6.56 10.68
C CYS A 83 -27.52 7.37 11.56
N LEU A 84 -28.00 6.77 12.64
CA LEU A 84 -28.89 7.40 13.60
C LEU A 84 -28.11 8.20 14.66
N GLU A 85 -26.99 7.65 15.11
CA GLU A 85 -26.16 8.22 16.17
C GLU A 85 -24.74 7.66 16.08
N THR A 86 -23.77 8.47 16.51
CA THR A 86 -22.40 8.02 16.74
C THR A 86 -22.01 8.23 18.20
N LYS A 87 -21.22 7.29 18.75
CA LYS A 87 -20.81 7.29 20.15
C LYS A 87 -19.34 6.90 20.26
N THR A 88 -18.53 7.77 20.87
CA THR A 88 -17.20 7.39 21.36
C THR A 88 -17.37 6.56 22.64
N LEU A 89 -16.82 5.34 22.64
CA LEU A 89 -17.00 4.39 23.72
C LEU A 89 -15.97 4.61 24.83
N ALA A 90 -16.44 4.68 26.08
CA ALA A 90 -15.58 4.51 27.25
C ALA A 90 -15.27 3.03 27.46
N THR A 91 -14.22 2.70 28.23
CA THR A 91 -13.87 1.29 28.50
C THR A 91 -14.98 0.51 29.21
N THR A 92 -15.90 1.19 29.89
CA THR A 92 -17.11 0.58 30.49
C THR A 92 -18.12 0.08 29.45
N ASP A 93 -18.12 0.63 28.24
CA ASP A 93 -19.23 0.50 27.28
C ASP A 93 -19.10 -0.74 26.38
N TYR A 94 -17.95 -1.41 26.35
CA TYR A 94 -17.70 -2.54 25.46
C TYR A 94 -16.78 -3.59 26.09
N ILE A 95 -16.89 -4.81 25.58
CA ILE A 95 -15.84 -5.82 25.76
C ILE A 95 -14.81 -5.61 24.65
N LEU A 96 -13.53 -5.64 25.02
CA LEU A 96 -12.43 -5.73 24.07
C LEU A 96 -11.84 -7.14 24.10
N ASN A 97 -11.99 -7.89 23.01
CA ASN A 97 -11.39 -9.22 22.86
C ASN A 97 -10.12 -9.13 22.02
N VAL A 98 -8.98 -9.50 22.60
CA VAL A 98 -7.65 -9.46 21.97
C VAL A 98 -7.03 -10.84 22.11
N GLY A 99 -6.51 -11.40 21.02
CA GLY A 99 -5.92 -12.75 21.01
C GLY A 99 -6.86 -13.83 21.53
N GLY A 100 -8.17 -13.68 21.29
CA GLY A 100 -9.20 -14.64 21.73
C GLY A 100 -9.65 -14.52 23.19
N ALA A 101 -9.13 -13.57 23.96
CA ALA A 101 -9.50 -13.36 25.37
C ALA A 101 -10.01 -11.94 25.62
N ASN A 102 -10.96 -11.81 26.55
CA ASN A 102 -11.47 -10.50 26.97
C ASN A 102 -10.40 -9.80 27.82
N LYS A 103 -10.05 -8.57 27.45
CA LYS A 103 -9.07 -7.75 28.16
C LYS A 103 -9.70 -7.17 29.43
N ALA A 104 -8.97 -7.22 30.55
CA ALA A 104 -9.41 -6.63 31.81
C ALA A 104 -9.56 -5.10 31.68
N GLY A 105 -10.50 -4.53 32.44
CA GLY A 105 -10.82 -3.08 32.41
C GLY A 105 -11.80 -2.67 31.32
N TYR A 106 -12.29 -3.63 30.52
CA TYR A 106 -13.34 -3.44 29.51
C TYR A 106 -14.59 -4.18 29.94
N ASP A 107 -15.57 -3.46 30.48
CA ASP A 107 -16.66 -4.06 31.27
C ASP A 107 -17.83 -4.58 30.41
N GLY A 108 -17.99 -4.01 29.21
CA GLY A 108 -19.10 -4.34 28.31
C GLY A 108 -20.46 -4.18 28.96
N LYS A 109 -20.69 -3.05 29.64
CA LYS A 109 -22.01 -2.65 30.14
C LYS A 109 -22.92 -2.29 28.97
N ALA A 110 -24.22 -2.54 29.12
CA ALA A 110 -25.17 -2.08 28.12
C ALA A 110 -25.30 -0.55 28.17
N PHE A 111 -25.55 0.06 27.03
CA PHE A 111 -25.79 1.48 26.87
C PHE A 111 -27.04 1.72 26.05
N LYS A 112 -27.65 2.89 26.25
CA LYS A 112 -28.88 3.29 25.55
C LYS A 112 -28.57 3.63 24.10
N VAL A 113 -29.47 3.25 23.19
CA VAL A 113 -29.40 3.51 21.75
C VAL A 113 -30.78 3.91 21.21
N PRO A 114 -30.87 4.49 20.00
CA PRO A 114 -32.15 4.65 19.31
C PRO A 114 -32.85 3.30 19.09
N SER A 115 -34.17 3.23 19.33
CA SER A 115 -34.95 2.00 19.18
C SER A 115 -35.01 1.47 17.74
N ALA A 116 -34.79 2.34 16.75
CA ALA A 116 -34.73 1.99 15.33
C ALA A 116 -33.37 1.41 14.89
N THR A 117 -32.36 1.34 15.77
CA THR A 117 -31.06 0.76 15.45
C THR A 117 -31.21 -0.72 15.07
N ALA A 118 -30.76 -1.05 13.87
CA ALA A 118 -30.78 -2.41 13.31
C ALA A 118 -29.36 -2.96 13.07
N LYS A 119 -28.40 -2.07 12.81
CA LYS A 119 -27.02 -2.43 12.45
C LYS A 119 -26.00 -1.54 13.14
N VAL A 120 -24.76 -2.02 13.23
CA VAL A 120 -23.67 -1.35 13.93
C VAL A 120 -22.33 -1.48 13.21
N LEU A 121 -21.55 -0.39 13.25
CA LEU A 121 -20.17 -0.31 12.81
C LEU A 121 -19.29 0.11 14.00
N ALA A 122 -18.18 -0.59 14.22
CA ALA A 122 -17.16 -0.19 15.17
C ALA A 122 -15.88 0.19 14.43
N VAL A 123 -15.30 1.33 14.80
CA VAL A 123 -14.01 1.78 14.30
C VAL A 123 -13.07 2.05 15.47
N VAL A 124 -12.01 1.27 15.56
CA VAL A 124 -10.91 1.47 16.51
C VAL A 124 -9.95 2.47 15.91
N ASN A 125 -9.49 3.44 16.70
CA ASN A 125 -8.55 4.49 16.32
C ASN A 125 -8.92 5.17 14.97
N PRO A 126 -10.15 5.70 14.82
CA PRO A 126 -10.59 6.28 13.55
C PRO A 126 -9.72 7.48 13.15
N SER A 127 -9.42 7.60 11.85
CA SER A 127 -8.78 8.79 11.31
C SER A 127 -9.68 10.03 11.43
N ASP A 128 -9.09 11.22 11.37
CA ASP A 128 -9.86 12.48 11.45
C ASP A 128 -10.85 12.64 10.29
N LYS A 129 -10.46 12.21 9.09
CA LYS A 129 -11.36 12.16 7.93
C LYS A 129 -12.53 11.21 8.15
N PHE A 130 -12.29 10.02 8.74
CA PHE A 130 -13.38 9.09 9.04
C PHE A 130 -14.35 9.67 10.07
N LYS A 131 -13.85 10.27 11.16
CA LYS A 131 -14.70 10.95 12.16
C LYS A 131 -15.53 12.08 11.57
N THR A 132 -14.98 12.78 10.57
CA THR A 132 -15.69 13.87 9.88
C THR A 132 -16.82 13.33 8.99
N ALA A 133 -16.60 12.21 8.30
CA ALA A 133 -17.60 11.58 7.45
C ALA A 133 -18.68 10.82 8.25
N CYS A 134 -18.29 10.17 9.34
CA CYS A 134 -19.15 9.30 10.15
C CYS A 134 -19.95 10.10 11.19
N VAL A 135 -21.06 10.69 10.74
CA VAL A 135 -21.97 11.49 11.58
C VAL A 135 -23.42 11.03 11.41
N ALA A 136 -24.27 11.35 12.40
CA ALA A 136 -25.70 11.09 12.31
C ALA A 136 -26.30 11.73 11.03
N SER A 137 -27.35 11.11 10.50
CA SER A 137 -28.00 11.36 9.20
C SER A 137 -27.23 10.95 7.93
N ALA A 138 -25.92 10.67 8.01
CA ALA A 138 -25.18 10.17 6.85
C ALA A 138 -25.52 8.69 6.57
N SER A 139 -25.64 8.32 5.29
CA SER A 139 -25.81 6.91 4.91
C SER A 139 -24.48 6.16 4.97
N TRP A 140 -24.54 4.83 5.13
CA TRP A 140 -23.34 3.98 5.06
C TRP A 140 -22.58 4.17 3.75
N SER A 141 -23.29 4.27 2.62
CA SER A 141 -22.68 4.52 1.31
C SER A 141 -21.87 5.82 1.27
N ALA A 142 -22.37 6.90 1.89
CA ALA A 142 -21.65 8.17 1.98
C ALA A 142 -20.46 8.09 2.95
N ILE A 143 -20.62 7.43 4.10
CA ILE A 143 -19.55 7.24 5.09
C ILE A 143 -18.42 6.39 4.52
N ASN A 144 -18.75 5.39 3.71
CA ASN A 144 -17.82 4.44 3.13
C ASN A 144 -17.24 4.89 1.77
N GLY A 145 -17.38 6.16 1.40
CA GLY A 145 -16.79 6.68 0.16
C GLY A 145 -15.26 6.57 0.14
N ALA A 146 -14.69 6.45 -1.07
CA ALA A 146 -13.24 6.45 -1.25
C ALA A 146 -12.64 7.76 -0.72
N VAL A 147 -11.50 7.67 -0.04
CA VAL A 147 -10.86 8.81 0.58
C VAL A 147 -9.34 8.67 0.51
N GLU A 148 -8.66 9.77 0.20
CA GLU A 148 -7.19 9.82 0.33
C GLU A 148 -6.79 9.78 1.81
N GLN A 149 -5.83 8.92 2.14
CA GLN A 149 -5.25 8.80 3.47
C GLN A 149 -3.73 8.60 3.34
N THR A 150 -2.98 9.38 4.09
CA THR A 150 -1.59 9.09 4.36
C THR A 150 -1.49 7.90 5.33
N LEU A 151 -0.37 7.19 5.30
CA LEU A 151 -0.15 6.07 6.22
C LEU A 151 -0.23 6.50 7.69
N ASP A 152 0.25 7.70 8.02
CA ASP A 152 0.23 8.21 9.39
C ASP A 152 -1.17 8.54 9.90
N GLU A 153 -2.10 8.97 9.04
CA GLU A 153 -3.50 9.22 9.41
C GLU A 153 -4.22 7.95 9.90
N VAL A 154 -3.76 6.76 9.46
CA VAL A 154 -4.39 5.46 9.79
C VAL A 154 -3.52 4.54 10.64
N THR A 155 -2.27 4.90 10.94
CA THR A 155 -1.36 4.14 11.83
C THR A 155 -0.82 4.94 13.00
N GLY A 156 -0.95 6.27 12.94
CA GLY A 156 -0.27 7.22 13.81
C GLY A 156 1.20 7.41 13.43
N THR A 157 1.74 8.61 13.65
CA THR A 157 3.15 8.93 13.39
C THR A 157 4.11 7.99 14.12
N SER A 158 3.77 7.63 15.36
CA SER A 158 4.52 6.66 16.19
C SER A 158 4.17 5.19 15.94
N LYS A 159 3.36 4.87 14.92
CA LYS A 159 2.94 3.49 14.56
C LYS A 159 2.35 2.73 15.73
N ASN A 160 1.43 3.37 16.47
CA ASN A 160 0.74 2.81 17.64
C ASN A 160 -0.73 3.24 17.74
N ASN A 161 -1.33 3.60 16.60
CA ASN A 161 -2.70 4.10 16.47
C ASN A 161 -3.36 3.54 15.21
N PHE A 162 -3.33 2.22 15.04
CA PHE A 162 -3.85 1.55 13.86
C PHE A 162 -5.37 1.61 13.80
N MET A 163 -5.89 2.21 12.73
CA MET A 163 -7.31 2.22 12.43
C MET A 163 -7.78 0.80 12.12
N MET A 164 -8.84 0.35 12.78
CA MET A 164 -9.49 -0.92 12.53
C MET A 164 -10.99 -0.71 12.32
N ILE A 165 -11.59 -1.50 11.44
CA ILE A 165 -13.02 -1.42 11.10
C ILE A 165 -13.60 -2.82 10.98
N ASN A 166 -14.92 -2.98 10.97
CA ASN A 166 -15.58 -4.26 10.76
C ASN A 166 -14.94 -5.07 9.61
N ALA A 167 -14.61 -6.35 9.87
CA ALA A 167 -13.86 -7.22 8.96
C ALA A 167 -14.65 -7.64 7.70
N GLY A 168 -15.98 -7.77 7.84
CA GLY A 168 -16.85 -8.39 6.85
C GLY A 168 -16.98 -9.89 7.04
N ASP A 169 -17.68 -10.56 6.11
CA ASP A 169 -17.90 -12.01 6.11
C ASP A 169 -17.39 -12.62 4.80
N ASN A 170 -16.25 -13.32 4.86
CA ASN A 170 -15.64 -13.95 3.69
C ASN A 170 -16.55 -15.01 3.04
N ALA A 171 -17.45 -15.63 3.82
CA ALA A 171 -18.39 -16.62 3.30
C ALA A 171 -19.63 -15.96 2.65
N ASN A 172 -19.87 -14.68 2.95
CA ASN A 172 -20.96 -13.92 2.37
C ASN A 172 -20.57 -12.45 2.10
N PRO A 173 -19.75 -12.20 1.06
CA PRO A 173 -19.27 -10.86 0.70
C PRO A 173 -20.39 -9.82 0.54
N THR A 174 -21.57 -10.25 0.09
CA THR A 174 -22.73 -9.38 -0.14
C THR A 174 -23.33 -8.77 1.14
N ASN A 175 -22.98 -9.30 2.32
CA ASN A 175 -23.42 -8.72 3.59
C ASN A 175 -22.75 -7.36 3.89
N GLY A 176 -21.60 -7.07 3.29
CA GLY A 176 -20.85 -5.84 3.55
C GLY A 176 -20.33 -5.75 4.99
N ALA A 177 -20.09 -4.51 5.46
CA ALA A 177 -19.41 -4.25 6.73
C ALA A 177 -20.33 -4.33 7.96
N LEU A 178 -21.58 -3.91 7.82
CA LEU A 178 -22.45 -3.61 8.96
C LEU A 178 -22.94 -4.88 9.65
N VAL A 179 -22.70 -4.99 10.95
CA VAL A 179 -23.11 -6.14 11.77
C VAL A 179 -24.50 -5.89 12.34
N THR A 180 -25.30 -6.95 12.50
CA THR A 180 -26.61 -6.85 13.17
C THR A 180 -26.48 -6.35 14.62
N ALA A 181 -27.30 -5.35 14.98
CA ALA A 181 -27.38 -4.84 16.33
C ALA A 181 -28.43 -5.62 17.15
N ASN A 182 -28.00 -6.23 18.25
CA ASN A 182 -28.85 -6.99 19.17
C ASN A 182 -29.53 -6.04 20.15
N VAL A 183 -30.43 -5.19 19.63
CA VAL A 183 -31.11 -4.15 20.41
C VAL A 183 -32.24 -4.74 21.24
N LYS A 184 -32.29 -4.38 22.52
CA LYS A 184 -33.35 -4.75 23.47
C LYS A 184 -34.23 -3.53 23.72
N VAL A 185 -35.37 -3.47 23.03
CA VAL A 185 -36.35 -2.39 23.15
C VAL A 185 -37.30 -2.69 24.31
N VAL A 186 -37.46 -1.75 25.23
CA VAL A 186 -38.43 -1.85 26.33
C VAL A 186 -39.83 -1.69 25.76
N ASP A 187 -40.59 -2.79 25.73
CA ASP A 187 -41.94 -2.88 25.16
C ASP A 187 -43.02 -3.10 26.22
N GLY A 188 -42.64 -3.29 27.49
CA GLY A 188 -43.56 -3.58 28.60
C GLY A 188 -44.13 -5.01 28.59
N THR A 189 -43.66 -5.86 27.67
CA THR A 189 -44.08 -7.26 27.54
C THR A 189 -42.87 -8.19 27.57
N THR A 190 -42.18 -8.36 26.44
CA THR A 190 -40.97 -9.19 26.31
C THR A 190 -39.83 -8.63 27.14
N ILE A 191 -39.66 -7.30 27.09
CA ILE A 191 -38.68 -6.55 27.87
C ILE A 191 -39.47 -5.57 28.76
N PRO A 192 -39.82 -5.98 29.99
CA PRO A 192 -40.76 -5.24 30.83
C PRO A 192 -40.20 -3.92 31.37
N ASP A 193 -38.89 -3.84 31.58
CA ASP A 193 -38.23 -2.68 32.16
C ASP A 193 -36.78 -2.52 31.66
N VAL A 194 -36.20 -1.36 31.99
CA VAL A 194 -34.83 -0.99 31.63
C VAL A 194 -33.79 -1.93 32.23
N ALA A 195 -34.01 -2.42 33.45
CA ALA A 195 -33.07 -3.33 34.11
C ALA A 195 -32.96 -4.66 33.34
N THR A 196 -34.10 -5.16 32.86
CA THR A 196 -34.18 -6.36 32.02
C THR A 196 -33.54 -6.10 30.65
N ALA A 197 -33.79 -4.94 30.03
CA ALA A 197 -33.15 -4.57 28.76
C ALA A 197 -31.61 -4.58 28.87
N ILE A 198 -31.07 -4.01 29.97
CA ILE A 198 -29.63 -3.98 30.25
C ILE A 198 -29.07 -5.40 30.44
N SER A 199 -29.74 -6.25 31.23
CA SER A 199 -29.26 -7.61 31.47
C SER A 199 -29.28 -8.47 30.20
N GLU A 200 -30.35 -8.38 29.41
CA GLU A 200 -30.50 -9.11 28.15
C GLU A 200 -29.49 -8.64 27.11
N ALA A 201 -29.27 -7.33 26.99
CA ALA A 201 -28.26 -6.78 26.07
C ALA A 201 -26.85 -7.26 26.42
N GLN A 202 -26.52 -7.35 27.71
CA GLN A 202 -25.22 -7.87 28.17
C GLN A 202 -25.08 -9.38 28.00
N ALA A 203 -26.19 -10.13 28.02
CA ALA A 203 -26.18 -11.58 27.77
C ALA A 203 -26.07 -11.91 26.27
N ASP A 204 -26.60 -11.04 25.41
CA ASP A 204 -26.66 -11.22 23.96
C ASP A 204 -25.96 -10.08 23.20
N ARG A 205 -24.64 -9.96 23.41
CA ARG A 205 -23.84 -8.88 22.82
C ARG A 205 -23.74 -9.01 21.31
N SER A 206 -23.82 -7.88 20.60
CA SER A 206 -23.38 -7.80 19.21
C SER A 206 -21.87 -7.99 19.14
N MET A 207 -21.43 -9.10 18.54
CA MET A 207 -20.01 -9.41 18.33
C MET A 207 -19.52 -8.77 17.04
N ILE A 208 -18.54 -7.88 17.12
CA ILE A 208 -18.01 -7.12 15.99
C ILE A 208 -16.54 -7.48 15.82
N TYR A 209 -16.23 -8.26 14.79
CA TYR A 209 -14.84 -8.52 14.41
C TYR A 209 -14.30 -7.36 13.60
N VAL A 210 -13.10 -6.89 13.96
CA VAL A 210 -12.45 -5.76 13.29
C VAL A 210 -11.11 -6.15 12.71
N ASP A 211 -10.79 -5.60 11.53
CA ASP A 211 -9.52 -5.74 10.85
C ASP A 211 -8.82 -4.38 10.74
N ARG A 212 -7.49 -4.39 10.84
CA ARG A 212 -6.67 -3.21 10.51
C ARG A 212 -6.88 -2.87 9.03
N VAL A 213 -6.96 -1.58 8.72
CA VAL A 213 -7.15 -1.11 7.34
C VAL A 213 -5.88 -1.09 6.49
N VAL A 214 -4.74 -1.44 7.09
CA VAL A 214 -3.42 -1.46 6.45
C VAL A 214 -2.88 -2.90 6.39
N ALA A 215 -1.97 -3.14 5.45
CA ALA A 215 -1.16 -4.35 5.38
C ALA A 215 0.17 -4.17 6.13
N LYS A 216 0.79 -5.27 6.54
CA LYS A 216 2.14 -5.31 7.12
C LYS A 216 3.08 -6.10 6.20
N VAL A 217 4.29 -5.60 6.01
CA VAL A 217 5.31 -6.23 5.17
C VAL A 217 6.62 -6.32 5.94
N SER A 218 7.25 -7.49 5.92
CA SER A 218 8.60 -7.72 6.45
C SER A 218 9.50 -8.24 5.34
N LEU A 219 10.76 -7.82 5.34
CA LEU A 219 11.75 -8.26 4.36
C LEU A 219 12.99 -8.77 5.08
N GLY A 220 13.46 -9.95 4.66
CA GLY A 220 14.67 -10.55 5.19
C GLY A 220 15.41 -11.39 4.16
N THR A 221 16.59 -11.84 4.52
CA THR A 221 17.36 -12.83 3.75
C THR A 221 17.21 -14.21 4.39
N ASN A 222 17.36 -15.27 3.58
CA ASN A 222 17.32 -16.64 4.09
C ASN A 222 18.34 -16.84 5.25
N PRO A 223 17.90 -17.29 6.44
CA PRO A 223 18.77 -17.52 7.59
C PRO A 223 19.88 -18.56 7.36
N ASP A 224 19.65 -19.52 6.48
CA ASP A 224 20.62 -20.57 6.12
C ASP A 224 21.70 -20.06 5.14
N GLY A 225 21.56 -18.82 4.67
CA GLY A 225 22.51 -18.14 3.81
C GLY A 225 21.93 -17.77 2.44
N LEU A 226 22.46 -16.69 1.89
CA LEU A 226 22.06 -16.16 0.59
C LEU A 226 22.85 -16.84 -0.54
N LYS A 227 22.16 -17.45 -1.50
CA LYS A 227 22.80 -17.99 -2.71
C LYS A 227 23.11 -16.85 -3.70
N VAL A 228 24.37 -16.74 -4.11
CA VAL A 228 24.85 -15.72 -5.07
C VAL A 228 25.66 -16.36 -6.20
N PRO A 229 25.88 -15.67 -7.34
CA PRO A 229 26.73 -16.19 -8.41
C PRO A 229 28.17 -16.42 -7.95
N ALA A 230 28.89 -17.31 -8.63
CA ALA A 230 30.25 -17.67 -8.23
C ALA A 230 31.18 -16.45 -8.15
N GLY A 231 31.87 -16.29 -7.01
CA GLY A 231 32.81 -15.20 -6.77
C GLY A 231 32.18 -13.85 -6.43
N VAL A 232 30.86 -13.71 -6.49
CA VAL A 232 30.15 -12.48 -6.14
C VAL A 232 30.02 -12.35 -4.62
N THR A 233 30.12 -11.11 -4.14
CA THR A 233 29.66 -10.74 -2.79
C THR A 233 28.44 -9.83 -2.93
N CYS A 234 27.35 -10.14 -2.24
CA CYS A 234 26.15 -9.30 -2.22
C CYS A 234 25.62 -9.24 -0.79
N THR A 235 25.48 -8.04 -0.24
CA THR A 235 24.94 -7.80 1.10
C THR A 235 23.81 -6.79 1.03
N PHE A 236 22.64 -7.17 1.54
CA PHE A 236 21.48 -6.29 1.60
C PHE A 236 21.58 -5.27 2.75
N GLY A 237 21.03 -4.09 2.53
CA GLY A 237 20.98 -2.99 3.48
C GLY A 237 19.55 -2.55 3.75
N ASP A 238 19.30 -1.24 3.67
CA ASP A 238 17.99 -0.66 3.90
C ASP A 238 17.00 -1.03 2.78
N TRP A 239 15.72 -0.94 3.10
CA TRP A 239 14.63 -1.19 2.17
C TRP A 239 13.48 -0.21 2.38
N ALA A 240 12.59 -0.13 1.40
CA ALA A 240 11.38 0.69 1.42
C ALA A 240 10.23 -0.01 0.66
N LEU A 241 8.99 0.39 0.94
CA LEU A 241 7.85 0.05 0.07
C LEU A 241 7.74 1.13 -1.01
N ASN A 242 7.39 0.70 -2.22
CA ASN A 242 7.14 1.55 -3.39
C ASN A 242 5.73 1.28 -3.92
N ILE A 243 5.16 2.26 -4.64
CA ILE A 243 3.83 2.14 -5.27
C ILE A 243 2.74 1.86 -4.22
N THR A 244 2.85 2.49 -3.05
CA THR A 244 1.84 2.37 -2.00
C THR A 244 0.63 3.25 -2.33
N ASN A 245 -0.58 2.76 -2.05
CA ASN A 245 -1.81 3.49 -2.34
C ASN A 245 -1.89 4.83 -1.60
N LYS A 246 -2.51 5.85 -2.20
CA LYS A 246 -2.87 7.11 -1.53
C LYS A 246 -4.30 7.13 -1.04
N SER A 247 -5.15 6.20 -1.49
CA SER A 247 -6.57 6.18 -1.19
C SER A 247 -7.02 4.82 -0.73
N MET A 248 -8.13 4.79 -0.01
CA MET A 248 -8.77 3.57 0.45
C MET A 248 -10.27 3.80 0.62
N PHE A 249 -11.05 2.72 0.56
CA PHE A 249 -12.36 2.70 1.19
C PHE A 249 -12.19 2.38 2.68
N PRO A 250 -12.93 3.03 3.60
CA PRO A 250 -12.97 2.59 5.00
C PRO A 250 -13.20 1.08 5.09
N TYR A 251 -14.19 0.56 4.36
CA TYR A 251 -14.42 -0.85 4.08
C TYR A 251 -14.46 -1.10 2.57
N SER A 252 -13.51 -1.87 2.04
CA SER A 252 -13.52 -2.35 0.66
C SER A 252 -14.34 -3.64 0.54
N GLU A 253 -15.03 -3.77 -0.59
CA GLU A 253 -15.81 -4.97 -0.93
C GLU A 253 -14.90 -6.20 -0.97
N ILE A 254 -15.37 -7.31 -0.39
CA ILE A 254 -14.69 -8.60 -0.47
C ILE A 254 -14.96 -9.22 -1.83
N VAL A 255 -13.90 -9.69 -2.50
CA VAL A 255 -14.00 -10.52 -3.70
C VAL A 255 -13.19 -11.80 -3.48
N MET A 256 -13.72 -12.92 -3.96
CA MET A 256 -13.09 -14.24 -3.81
C MET A 256 -12.52 -14.69 -5.16
N PRO A 257 -11.20 -14.61 -5.38
CA PRO A 257 -10.59 -15.04 -6.65
C PRO A 257 -10.83 -16.52 -6.93
N ALA A 258 -10.95 -16.86 -8.21
CA ALA A 258 -11.13 -18.24 -8.64
C ALA A 258 -9.87 -19.06 -8.32
N GLY A 259 -10.03 -20.14 -7.55
CA GLY A 259 -8.90 -20.96 -7.10
C GLY A 259 -8.17 -20.42 -5.87
N GLY A 260 -8.69 -19.36 -5.25
CA GLY A 260 -8.11 -18.78 -4.04
C GLY A 260 -8.23 -19.67 -2.80
N SER A 261 -7.28 -19.47 -1.90
CA SER A 261 -7.12 -20.17 -0.63
C SER A 261 -8.17 -19.73 0.39
N THR A 262 -8.56 -20.63 1.29
CA THR A 262 -9.43 -20.26 2.42
C THR A 262 -8.70 -19.28 3.34
N GLY A 263 -9.28 -18.09 3.54
CA GLY A 263 -8.69 -17.04 4.38
C GLY A 263 -7.74 -16.09 3.64
N ALA A 264 -7.59 -16.24 2.31
CA ALA A 264 -6.96 -15.27 1.43
C ALA A 264 -8.05 -14.49 0.66
N ASP A 265 -8.94 -13.80 1.39
CA ASP A 265 -9.90 -12.91 0.75
C ASP A 265 -9.18 -11.76 0.06
N TYR A 266 -9.71 -11.37 -1.10
CA TYR A 266 -9.22 -10.21 -1.85
C TYR A 266 -10.22 -9.06 -1.73
N ARG A 267 -9.82 -7.87 -2.16
CA ARG A 267 -10.61 -6.65 -1.99
C ARG A 267 -10.71 -5.85 -3.28
N ILE A 268 -11.73 -5.00 -3.36
CA ILE A 268 -11.87 -3.99 -4.42
C ILE A 268 -11.58 -2.61 -3.82
N ASP A 269 -10.43 -2.05 -4.15
CA ASP A 269 -9.99 -0.72 -3.70
C ASP A 269 -10.39 0.39 -4.71
N PRO A 270 -10.07 1.67 -4.45
CA PRO A 270 -10.51 2.77 -5.32
C PRO A 270 -9.86 2.82 -6.72
N ASN A 271 -8.74 2.13 -6.95
CA ASN A 271 -7.95 2.17 -8.19
C ASN A 271 -7.78 0.78 -8.83
N TYR A 272 -8.79 -0.06 -8.63
CA TYR A 272 -8.79 -1.47 -8.97
C TYR A 272 -8.77 -1.81 -10.48
N GLU A 273 -9.44 -1.00 -11.31
CA GLU A 273 -9.62 -1.27 -12.75
C GLU A 273 -8.51 -0.62 -13.59
N LEU A 274 -7.96 -1.35 -14.58
CA LEU A 274 -6.82 -0.91 -15.41
C LEU A 274 -7.06 0.45 -16.08
N ALA A 275 -8.24 0.65 -16.66
CA ALA A 275 -8.57 1.87 -17.40
C ALA A 275 -8.56 3.14 -16.53
N GLY A 276 -8.63 2.98 -15.21
CA GLY A 276 -8.60 4.07 -14.24
C GLY A 276 -7.20 4.52 -13.83
N PHE A 277 -6.14 3.82 -14.25
CA PHE A 277 -4.78 4.06 -13.79
C PHE A 277 -4.32 5.51 -13.98
N ASP A 278 -3.63 6.04 -12.98
CA ASP A 278 -2.85 7.27 -13.04
C ASP A 278 -1.73 7.23 -12.00
N VAL A 279 -0.51 7.62 -12.37
CA VAL A 279 0.60 7.73 -11.41
C VAL A 279 0.30 8.65 -10.22
N SER A 280 -0.67 9.56 -10.31
CA SER A 280 -1.09 10.40 -9.17
C SER A 280 -1.73 9.60 -8.03
N GLN A 281 -2.27 8.41 -8.28
CA GLN A 281 -2.98 7.56 -7.32
C GLN A 281 -2.06 6.88 -6.30
N PHE A 282 -0.75 6.80 -6.59
CA PHE A 282 0.22 6.06 -5.76
C PHE A 282 1.36 6.96 -5.27
N ASN A 283 2.00 6.56 -4.18
CA ASN A 283 3.27 7.14 -3.73
C ASN A 283 4.44 6.36 -4.33
N TYR A 284 5.36 7.07 -4.98
CA TYR A 284 6.55 6.50 -5.59
C TYR A 284 7.80 7.00 -4.88
N LEU A 285 8.77 6.11 -4.67
CA LEU A 285 10.09 6.46 -4.16
C LEU A 285 10.82 7.33 -5.19
N LYS A 286 11.35 8.47 -4.73
CA LYS A 286 12.11 9.40 -5.57
C LYS A 286 13.32 9.92 -4.80
N VAL A 287 14.47 9.99 -5.47
CA VAL A 287 15.64 10.71 -4.97
C VAL A 287 15.36 12.22 -5.08
N ALA A 288 15.66 12.97 -4.02
CA ALA A 288 15.52 14.42 -4.03
C ALA A 288 16.52 15.09 -4.99
N ASP A 289 16.27 16.35 -5.36
CA ASP A 289 17.14 17.10 -6.28
C ASP A 289 18.60 17.20 -5.78
N ASP A 290 18.81 17.22 -4.45
CA ASP A 290 20.13 17.24 -3.83
C ASP A 290 20.78 15.85 -3.69
N GLY A 291 20.17 14.81 -4.26
CA GLY A 291 20.63 13.43 -4.21
C GLY A 291 20.27 12.67 -2.93
N THR A 292 19.49 13.24 -2.02
CA THR A 292 19.07 12.57 -0.78
C THR A 292 18.06 11.46 -1.08
N LEU A 293 18.29 10.25 -0.52
CA LEU A 293 17.34 9.13 -0.59
C LEU A 293 16.05 9.44 0.20
N PRO A 294 14.89 8.89 -0.20
CA PRO A 294 13.65 9.07 0.54
C PRO A 294 13.76 8.46 1.95
N ALA A 295 13.17 9.14 2.93
CA ALA A 295 13.22 8.74 4.35
C ALA A 295 12.51 7.40 4.63
N ASP A 296 11.77 6.89 3.65
CA ASP A 296 11.12 5.58 3.66
C ASP A 296 12.11 4.42 3.74
N PHE A 297 13.38 4.62 3.35
CA PHE A 297 14.43 3.61 3.52
C PHE A 297 14.81 3.45 4.99
N SER A 298 14.72 2.22 5.50
CA SER A 298 15.18 1.85 6.83
C SER A 298 15.63 0.40 6.87
N ALA A 299 16.18 -0.06 8.00
CA ALA A 299 16.79 -1.37 8.12
C ALA A 299 15.79 -2.51 7.83
N MET A 300 16.27 -3.64 7.31
CA MET A 300 15.46 -4.86 7.11
C MET A 300 14.82 -5.42 8.39
N ALA A 301 15.36 -5.08 9.56
CA ALA A 301 14.74 -5.43 10.84
C ALA A 301 13.39 -4.73 11.06
N ASP A 302 13.15 -3.60 10.39
CA ASP A 302 11.91 -2.84 10.50
C ASP A 302 10.86 -3.43 9.55
N SER A 303 9.71 -3.81 10.11
CA SER A 303 8.51 -4.06 9.28
C SER A 303 7.90 -2.74 8.83
N LYS A 304 7.33 -2.74 7.62
CA LYS A 304 6.66 -1.57 7.03
C LYS A 304 5.18 -1.83 6.87
N TYR A 305 4.43 -0.75 6.70
CA TYR A 305 2.99 -0.79 6.51
C TYR A 305 2.63 0.00 5.26
N CYS A 306 1.52 -0.37 4.64
CA CYS A 306 0.93 0.39 3.55
C CYS A 306 -0.58 0.26 3.61
N LEU A 307 -1.30 1.21 3.01
CA LEU A 307 -2.69 0.98 2.65
C LEU A 307 -2.79 -0.27 1.77
N GLU A 308 -3.96 -0.90 1.78
CA GLU A 308 -4.24 -1.95 0.79
C GLU A 308 -4.14 -1.40 -0.64
N ASN A 309 -3.73 -2.27 -1.55
CA ASN A 309 -3.59 -1.98 -2.97
C ASN A 309 -3.85 -3.28 -3.73
N THR A 310 -4.96 -3.31 -4.46
CA THR A 310 -5.55 -4.50 -5.08
C THR A 310 -6.00 -4.20 -6.49
N MET A 311 -6.01 -5.21 -7.37
CA MET A 311 -6.19 -4.98 -8.80
C MET A 311 -7.10 -6.03 -9.43
N ALA A 312 -7.83 -5.62 -10.46
CA ALA A 312 -8.39 -6.55 -11.43
C ALA A 312 -7.27 -7.39 -12.07
N ALA A 313 -7.61 -8.54 -12.65
CA ALA A 313 -6.63 -9.49 -13.18
C ALA A 313 -5.66 -8.86 -14.21
N ASP A 314 -6.20 -8.04 -15.12
CA ASP A 314 -5.49 -7.30 -16.16
C ASP A 314 -4.83 -5.99 -15.65
N ALA A 315 -5.18 -5.56 -14.44
CA ALA A 315 -4.57 -4.40 -13.78
C ALA A 315 -3.35 -4.75 -12.91
N GLN A 316 -2.91 -6.01 -12.89
CA GLN A 316 -1.68 -6.44 -12.22
C GLN A 316 -0.44 -6.02 -13.02
N THR A 317 -0.17 -4.71 -13.07
CA THR A 317 0.90 -4.10 -13.85
C THR A 317 1.89 -3.35 -12.97
N GLN A 318 3.13 -3.26 -13.46
CA GLN A 318 4.28 -2.89 -12.63
C GLN A 318 4.25 -1.45 -12.12
N ALA A 319 3.46 -0.54 -12.71
CA ALA A 319 3.33 0.84 -12.21
C ALA A 319 2.25 1.01 -11.13
N GLN A 320 1.38 0.02 -10.89
CA GLN A 320 0.36 0.09 -9.84
C GLN A 320 0.48 -0.99 -8.75
N THR A 321 1.34 -2.00 -8.95
CA THR A 321 1.56 -3.05 -7.95
C THR A 321 2.50 -2.60 -6.82
N THR A 322 1.99 -2.60 -5.57
CA THR A 322 2.83 -2.33 -4.39
C THR A 322 4.01 -3.28 -4.34
N SER A 323 5.21 -2.72 -4.16
CA SER A 323 6.46 -3.46 -4.26
C SER A 323 7.41 -3.15 -3.11
N ALA A 324 8.29 -4.10 -2.78
CA ALA A 324 9.41 -3.87 -1.87
C ALA A 324 10.68 -3.55 -2.68
N VAL A 325 11.32 -2.42 -2.36
CA VAL A 325 12.60 -2.01 -2.94
C VAL A 325 13.71 -2.27 -1.94
N ALA A 326 14.58 -3.22 -2.24
CA ALA A 326 15.70 -3.62 -1.39
C ALA A 326 17.01 -3.04 -1.93
N SER A 327 17.74 -2.29 -1.11
CA SER A 327 19.11 -1.88 -1.44
C SER A 327 20.10 -2.99 -1.12
N ALA A 328 21.17 -3.09 -1.91
CA ALA A 328 22.28 -3.99 -1.67
C ALA A 328 23.60 -3.38 -2.13
N VAL A 329 24.70 -3.89 -1.58
CA VAL A 329 26.04 -3.69 -2.11
C VAL A 329 26.44 -4.94 -2.87
N TYR A 330 26.45 -4.87 -4.20
CA TYR A 330 26.81 -5.96 -5.10
C TYR A 330 28.25 -5.77 -5.62
N THR A 331 29.09 -6.78 -5.43
CA THR A 331 30.49 -6.79 -5.84
C THR A 331 30.76 -7.97 -6.76
N PRO A 332 31.06 -7.75 -8.05
CA PRO A 332 31.50 -8.79 -8.97
C PRO A 332 32.75 -9.53 -8.49
N GLY A 333 32.96 -10.76 -8.97
CA GLY A 333 34.16 -11.52 -8.63
C GLY A 333 35.45 -10.77 -8.99
N SER A 334 36.47 -10.86 -8.11
CA SER A 334 37.76 -10.15 -8.19
C SER A 334 37.73 -8.62 -7.98
N PHE A 335 36.55 -8.05 -7.72
CA PHE A 335 36.41 -6.62 -7.41
C PHE A 335 36.50 -6.42 -5.90
N THR A 336 36.82 -5.19 -5.48
CA THR A 336 36.91 -4.86 -4.05
C THR A 336 35.53 -4.44 -3.57
N VAL A 337 35.09 -5.00 -2.44
CA VAL A 337 33.78 -4.65 -1.86
C VAL A 337 33.75 -3.17 -1.49
N GLY A 338 32.67 -2.47 -1.87
CA GLY A 338 32.48 -1.05 -1.60
C GLY A 338 33.20 -0.11 -2.57
N GLU A 339 33.96 -0.63 -3.54
CA GLU A 339 34.45 0.18 -4.66
C GLU A 339 33.37 0.32 -5.73
N SER A 340 33.34 1.49 -6.36
CA SER A 340 32.47 1.78 -7.49
C SER A 340 32.88 0.98 -8.73
N TRP A 341 31.90 0.52 -9.49
CA TRP A 341 32.13 -0.20 -10.75
C TRP A 341 31.05 0.15 -11.79
N PHE A 342 31.27 -0.24 -13.05
CA PHE A 342 30.42 0.18 -14.16
C PHE A 342 30.01 -0.99 -15.06
N ARG A 343 28.88 -0.84 -15.75
CA ARG A 343 28.47 -1.72 -16.85
C ARG A 343 28.04 -0.88 -18.05
N LEU A 344 28.42 -1.30 -19.25
CA LEU A 344 27.98 -0.67 -20.50
C LEU A 344 27.89 -1.75 -21.59
N LEU A 345 26.75 -1.84 -22.27
CA LEU A 345 26.52 -2.77 -23.39
C LEU A 345 26.91 -4.23 -23.04
N GLY A 346 26.58 -4.66 -21.81
CA GLY A 346 26.87 -6.01 -21.30
C GLY A 346 28.32 -6.23 -20.81
N VAL A 347 29.23 -5.26 -20.96
CA VAL A 347 30.60 -5.35 -20.47
C VAL A 347 30.71 -4.70 -19.09
N THR A 348 31.31 -5.41 -18.12
CA THR A 348 31.56 -4.91 -16.76
C THR A 348 32.97 -4.34 -16.66
N TYR A 349 33.10 -3.14 -16.11
CA TYR A 349 34.37 -2.42 -15.94
C TYR A 349 34.66 -2.23 -14.46
N LYS A 350 35.87 -2.58 -14.03
CA LYS A 350 36.29 -2.49 -12.62
C LYS A 350 36.46 -1.05 -12.17
N THR A 351 36.92 -0.17 -13.07
CA THR A 351 37.13 1.25 -12.76
C THR A 351 36.55 2.15 -13.86
N LEU A 352 36.31 3.41 -13.51
CA LEU A 352 35.98 4.46 -14.49
C LEU A 352 37.07 4.58 -15.56
N ALA A 353 38.33 4.45 -15.18
CA ALA A 353 39.46 4.53 -16.10
C ALA A 353 39.41 3.43 -17.18
N ASP A 354 39.04 2.20 -16.82
CA ASP A 354 38.87 1.10 -17.78
C ASP A 354 37.80 1.42 -18.83
N LEU A 355 36.68 2.02 -18.40
CA LEU A 355 35.62 2.47 -19.30
C LEU A 355 36.07 3.66 -20.17
N GLN A 356 36.80 4.62 -19.59
CA GLN A 356 37.37 5.75 -20.32
C GLN A 356 38.37 5.33 -21.39
N VAL A 357 39.13 4.24 -21.19
CA VAL A 357 40.01 3.69 -22.24
C VAL A 357 39.21 3.29 -23.49
N VAL A 358 38.06 2.62 -23.31
CA VAL A 358 37.19 2.22 -24.44
C VAL A 358 36.58 3.45 -25.12
N TYR A 359 36.08 4.40 -24.34
CA TYR A 359 35.55 5.66 -24.86
C TYR A 359 36.60 6.45 -25.66
N ASN A 360 37.80 6.64 -25.11
CA ASN A 360 38.86 7.40 -25.77
C ASN A 360 39.35 6.70 -27.05
N ALA A 361 39.41 5.36 -27.05
CA ALA A 361 39.72 4.60 -28.27
C ALA A 361 38.65 4.81 -29.36
N ALA A 362 37.37 4.84 -28.99
CA ALA A 362 36.27 5.14 -29.91
C ALA A 362 36.36 6.58 -30.45
N LYS A 363 36.67 7.58 -29.60
CA LYS A 363 36.84 8.98 -30.01
C LYS A 363 38.06 9.22 -30.91
N ALA A 364 39.11 8.43 -30.74
CA ALA A 364 40.34 8.53 -31.54
C ALA A 364 40.22 7.87 -32.92
N ALA A 365 39.14 7.13 -33.19
CA ALA A 365 38.91 6.53 -34.50
C ALA A 365 38.72 7.62 -35.56
N GLY A 366 39.47 7.54 -36.67
CA GLY A 366 39.34 8.51 -37.76
C GLY A 366 37.94 8.53 -38.39
N THR A 367 37.24 7.40 -38.37
CA THR A 367 35.81 7.29 -38.63
C THR A 367 35.25 6.22 -37.72
N ALA A 368 34.38 6.62 -36.78
CA ALA A 368 33.80 5.71 -35.81
C ALA A 368 32.82 4.75 -36.50
N ASP A 369 32.93 3.45 -36.21
CA ASP A 369 31.90 2.48 -36.59
C ASP A 369 30.65 2.60 -35.69
N ALA A 370 29.64 1.76 -35.94
CA ALA A 370 28.38 1.79 -35.19
C ALA A 370 28.57 1.51 -33.70
N ALA A 371 29.44 0.57 -33.32
CA ALA A 371 29.68 0.20 -31.93
C ALA A 371 30.44 1.33 -31.20
N GLN A 372 31.45 1.91 -31.86
CA GLN A 372 32.19 3.06 -31.35
C GLN A 372 31.28 4.29 -31.17
N THR A 373 30.43 4.58 -32.15
CA THR A 373 29.45 5.67 -32.08
C THR A 373 28.49 5.45 -30.90
N GLN A 374 27.99 4.22 -30.71
CA GLN A 374 27.10 3.89 -29.60
C GLN A 374 27.77 4.08 -28.23
N VAL A 375 29.03 3.65 -28.06
CA VAL A 375 29.80 3.89 -26.83
C VAL A 375 29.93 5.38 -26.54
N ILE A 376 30.29 6.18 -27.55
CA ILE A 376 30.44 7.63 -27.39
C ILE A 376 29.11 8.25 -26.94
N THR A 377 28.01 7.93 -27.62
CA THR A 377 26.68 8.46 -27.29
C THR A 377 26.27 8.13 -25.86
N LEU A 378 26.36 6.88 -25.44
CA LEU A 378 25.89 6.45 -24.12
C LEU A 378 26.75 7.03 -22.98
N CYS A 379 28.06 7.16 -23.19
CA CYS A 379 28.95 7.84 -22.23
C CYS A 379 28.69 9.34 -22.14
N ASP A 380 28.44 10.02 -23.28
CA ASP A 380 28.14 11.45 -23.31
C ASP A 380 26.77 11.76 -22.66
N GLN A 381 25.76 10.90 -22.86
CA GLN A 381 24.46 10.99 -22.16
C GLN A 381 24.61 10.80 -20.65
N PHE A 382 25.38 9.79 -20.21
CA PHE A 382 25.71 9.61 -18.80
C PHE A 382 26.41 10.83 -18.21
N TYR A 383 27.42 11.37 -18.91
CA TYR A 383 28.12 12.58 -18.47
C TYR A 383 27.17 13.78 -18.32
N ALA A 384 26.28 14.01 -19.28
CA ALA A 384 25.34 15.13 -19.21
C ALA A 384 24.44 15.07 -17.96
N ARG A 385 23.95 13.87 -17.59
CA ARG A 385 23.19 13.66 -16.35
C ARG A 385 24.02 13.87 -15.10
N ILE A 386 25.25 13.35 -15.08
CA ILE A 386 26.19 13.55 -13.97
C ILE A 386 26.50 15.05 -13.77
N ALA A 387 26.73 15.80 -14.84
CA ALA A 387 26.98 17.24 -14.76
C ALA A 387 25.76 18.02 -14.24
N LYS A 388 24.54 17.62 -14.65
CA LYS A 388 23.28 18.17 -14.14
C LYS A 388 23.13 17.91 -12.64
N ALA A 389 23.40 16.69 -12.20
CA ALA A 389 23.38 16.31 -10.79
C ALA A 389 24.43 17.05 -9.96
N ALA A 390 25.66 17.15 -10.47
CA ALA A 390 26.73 17.92 -9.83
C ALA A 390 26.32 19.38 -9.64
N THR A 391 25.70 19.99 -10.65
CA THR A 391 25.16 21.36 -10.56
C THR A 391 24.09 21.47 -9.48
N ALA A 392 23.13 20.55 -9.44
CA ALA A 392 22.07 20.54 -8.44
C ALA A 392 22.60 20.36 -7.00
N GLN A 393 23.68 19.59 -6.84
CA GLN A 393 24.34 19.35 -5.55
C GLN A 393 25.44 20.37 -5.20
N GLY A 394 25.70 21.36 -6.07
CA GLY A 394 26.77 22.34 -5.87
C GLY A 394 28.19 21.75 -5.88
N LYS A 395 28.40 20.68 -6.66
CA LYS A 395 29.67 19.95 -6.80
C LYS A 395 30.30 20.20 -8.17
N ALA A 396 31.62 19.99 -8.26
CA ALA A 396 32.37 20.09 -9.50
C ALA A 396 32.66 18.70 -10.08
N VAL A 397 32.62 18.59 -11.40
CA VAL A 397 33.00 17.41 -12.18
C VAL A 397 33.83 17.88 -13.38
N GLY A 398 34.63 16.98 -13.96
CA GLY A 398 35.32 17.22 -15.24
C GLY A 398 34.40 17.76 -16.36
N ALA A 399 34.99 18.33 -17.41
CA ALA A 399 34.27 19.04 -18.48
C ALA A 399 33.59 18.13 -19.52
N ASP A 400 33.93 16.84 -19.52
CA ASP A 400 33.39 15.80 -20.40
C ASP A 400 33.62 14.41 -19.78
N PHE A 401 33.10 13.35 -20.42
CA PHE A 401 33.27 11.97 -19.95
C PHE A 401 34.75 11.55 -19.83
N ALA A 402 35.64 12.09 -20.66
CA ALA A 402 37.07 11.75 -20.63
C ALA A 402 37.82 12.40 -19.46
N SER A 403 37.29 13.48 -18.88
CA SER A 403 37.95 14.27 -17.85
C SER A 403 37.36 14.12 -16.45
N ILE A 404 36.17 13.52 -16.31
CA ILE A 404 35.62 13.17 -14.98
C ILE A 404 36.49 12.13 -14.27
N THR A 405 36.54 12.20 -12.94
CA THR A 405 37.27 11.24 -12.10
C THR A 405 36.36 10.47 -11.17
N ILE A 406 36.79 9.28 -10.74
CA ILE A 406 36.00 8.47 -9.80
C ILE A 406 35.79 9.18 -8.46
N THR A 407 36.75 10.01 -8.02
CA THR A 407 36.63 10.83 -6.81
C THR A 407 35.46 11.81 -6.91
N GLU A 408 35.28 12.46 -8.06
CA GLU A 408 34.17 13.38 -8.29
C GLU A 408 32.83 12.64 -8.34
N LEU A 409 32.77 11.50 -9.03
CA LEU A 409 31.55 10.70 -9.12
C LEU A 409 31.15 10.08 -7.77
N ASP A 410 32.11 9.65 -6.96
CA ASP A 410 31.88 9.07 -5.64
C ASP A 410 31.45 10.12 -4.61
N ASP A 411 31.74 11.39 -4.85
CA ASP A 411 31.31 12.49 -3.99
C ASP A 411 29.83 12.84 -4.23
N LEU A 412 29.25 12.60 -5.40
CA LEU A 412 27.82 12.84 -5.66
C LEU A 412 26.94 11.95 -4.76
N LYS A 413 25.98 12.54 -4.05
CA LYS A 413 24.97 11.77 -3.32
C LYS A 413 24.11 10.99 -4.30
N SER A 414 23.85 9.71 -4.01
CA SER A 414 23.07 8.80 -4.87
C SER A 414 23.53 8.83 -6.33
N GLY A 415 24.85 8.88 -6.55
CA GLY A 415 25.46 9.06 -7.87
C GLY A 415 25.00 8.03 -8.91
N GLY A 416 24.67 6.80 -8.48
CA GLY A 416 24.11 5.76 -9.34
C GLY A 416 22.75 6.12 -9.95
N GLU A 417 21.93 6.94 -9.29
CA GLU A 417 20.63 7.39 -9.81
C GLU A 417 20.78 8.12 -11.15
N TYR A 418 21.85 8.89 -11.30
CA TYR A 418 22.10 9.70 -12.50
C TYR A 418 22.65 8.89 -13.67
N SER A 419 22.77 7.57 -13.52
CA SER A 419 22.98 6.64 -14.63
C SER A 419 21.67 6.15 -15.27
N LYS A 420 20.51 6.47 -14.69
CA LYS A 420 19.18 6.16 -15.22
C LYS A 420 18.93 6.86 -16.57
N PRO A 421 18.46 6.15 -17.62
CA PRO A 421 18.06 6.73 -18.90
C PRO A 421 17.03 7.85 -18.74
N ASP A 422 17.19 8.98 -19.45
CA ASP A 422 16.13 9.97 -19.57
C ASP A 422 15.14 9.52 -20.66
N ALA A 423 14.13 8.78 -20.24
CA ALA A 423 13.11 8.27 -21.15
C ALA A 423 12.32 9.40 -21.85
N ALA A 424 12.21 10.59 -21.25
CA ALA A 424 11.58 11.74 -21.91
C ALA A 424 12.44 12.29 -23.07
N ALA A 425 13.75 12.09 -23.02
CA ALA A 425 14.67 12.32 -24.14
C ALA A 425 14.77 11.13 -25.11
N GLY A 426 14.00 10.06 -24.90
CA GLY A 426 14.03 8.84 -25.71
C GLY A 426 15.28 7.98 -25.48
N GLU A 427 15.97 8.18 -24.36
CA GLU A 427 17.16 7.41 -24.01
C GLU A 427 16.81 6.01 -23.50
N THR A 428 17.70 5.06 -23.75
CA THR A 428 17.62 3.69 -23.23
C THR A 428 18.83 3.41 -22.33
N VAL A 429 18.81 2.28 -21.60
CA VAL A 429 19.87 1.93 -20.66
C VAL A 429 21.25 1.98 -21.34
N GLY A 430 22.13 2.81 -20.77
CA GLY A 430 23.48 3.08 -21.27
C GLY A 430 24.56 2.65 -20.29
N VAL A 431 25.34 3.63 -19.81
CA VAL A 431 26.27 3.39 -18.69
C VAL A 431 25.45 3.17 -17.43
N GLU A 432 25.74 2.08 -16.72
CA GLU A 432 25.23 1.80 -15.38
C GLU A 432 26.37 2.03 -14.39
N TYR A 433 26.16 2.94 -13.43
CA TYR A 433 27.17 3.33 -12.45
C TYR A 433 26.80 2.82 -11.06
N PHE A 434 27.41 1.71 -10.66
CA PHE A 434 27.22 1.11 -9.34
C PHE A 434 28.10 1.82 -8.31
N GLN A 435 27.68 3.02 -7.90
CA GLN A 435 28.37 3.83 -6.91
C GLN A 435 28.57 3.04 -5.61
N LYS A 436 29.83 2.82 -5.22
CA LYS A 436 30.22 2.00 -4.07
C LYS A 436 29.62 0.59 -4.09
N GLY A 437 29.30 0.08 -5.28
CA GLY A 437 28.62 -1.19 -5.49
C GLY A 437 27.13 -1.21 -5.17
N VAL A 438 26.51 -0.06 -4.84
CA VAL A 438 25.09 0.01 -4.49
C VAL A 438 24.22 -0.31 -5.71
N CYS A 439 23.20 -1.14 -5.50
CA CYS A 439 22.11 -1.39 -6.44
C CYS A 439 20.79 -1.63 -5.70
N TYR A 440 19.69 -1.60 -6.45
CA TYR A 440 18.34 -1.77 -5.95
C TYR A 440 17.61 -2.89 -6.67
N TYR A 441 16.82 -3.65 -5.92
CA TYR A 441 15.98 -4.73 -6.42
C TYR A 441 14.52 -4.40 -6.18
N ASN A 442 13.70 -4.52 -7.22
CA ASN A 442 12.24 -4.44 -7.10
C ASN A 442 11.64 -5.82 -6.86
N ILE A 443 10.80 -5.97 -5.85
CA ILE A 443 10.11 -7.22 -5.50
C ILE A 443 8.60 -6.94 -5.50
N LEU A 444 7.89 -7.47 -6.49
CA LEU A 444 6.43 -7.40 -6.54
C LEU A 444 5.86 -8.31 -5.44
N ILE A 445 4.85 -7.84 -4.72
CA ILE A 445 4.28 -8.57 -3.59
C ILE A 445 3.13 -9.46 -4.08
N HIS A 446 3.29 -10.77 -3.94
CA HIS A 446 2.25 -11.75 -4.21
C HIS A 446 1.27 -11.86 -3.04
N HIS A 447 0.00 -12.13 -3.32
CA HIS A 447 -1.06 -12.27 -2.33
C HIS A 447 -1.41 -13.73 -2.01
N ASP A 448 -1.94 -14.48 -2.97
CA ASP A 448 -2.31 -15.88 -2.75
C ASP A 448 -1.29 -16.82 -3.42
N ASP A 449 -0.60 -17.60 -2.62
CA ASP A 449 0.45 -18.52 -3.07
C ASP A 449 -0.09 -19.72 -3.87
N ALA A 450 -1.38 -20.04 -3.72
CA ALA A 450 -2.05 -21.05 -4.52
C ALA A 450 -2.35 -20.57 -5.95
N ILE A 451 -2.35 -19.25 -6.20
CA ILE A 451 -2.66 -18.66 -7.49
C ILE A 451 -1.36 -18.42 -8.28
N THR A 452 -1.02 -19.38 -9.15
CA THR A 452 0.24 -19.33 -9.90
C THR A 452 0.09 -19.01 -11.39
N ALA A 453 -1.13 -19.09 -11.93
CA ALA A 453 -1.39 -18.87 -13.35
C ALA A 453 -1.04 -17.43 -13.77
N THR A 454 -0.62 -17.26 -15.04
CA THR A 454 -0.20 -15.97 -15.57
C THR A 454 -1.34 -14.95 -15.50
N MET A 455 -1.07 -13.79 -14.88
CA MET A 455 -2.01 -12.68 -14.69
C MET A 455 -3.35 -13.11 -14.08
N ALA A 456 -3.36 -14.18 -13.29
CA ALA A 456 -4.57 -14.64 -12.62
C ALA A 456 -4.97 -13.67 -11.51
N HIS A 457 -6.27 -13.43 -11.37
CA HIS A 457 -6.84 -12.56 -10.35
C HIS A 457 -6.42 -13.00 -8.94
N GLY A 458 -6.02 -12.05 -8.09
CA GLY A 458 -5.60 -12.33 -6.72
C GLY A 458 -4.17 -12.86 -6.57
N LYS A 459 -3.39 -12.93 -7.66
CA LYS A 459 -1.98 -13.33 -7.60
C LYS A 459 -1.11 -12.25 -6.96
N TYR A 460 -1.31 -10.98 -7.34
CA TYR A 460 -0.57 -9.83 -6.83
C TYR A 460 -1.47 -8.94 -5.96
N GLY A 461 -0.86 -8.20 -5.03
CA GLY A 461 -1.56 -7.19 -4.23
C GLY A 461 -1.30 -7.29 -2.74
N VAL A 462 -1.61 -6.21 -2.04
CA VAL A 462 -1.53 -6.11 -0.58
C VAL A 462 -2.92 -5.85 -0.01
N VAL A 463 -3.45 -6.79 0.76
CA VAL A 463 -4.79 -6.73 1.36
C VAL A 463 -4.68 -6.33 2.82
N ARG A 464 -5.65 -5.54 3.29
CA ARG A 464 -5.77 -5.13 4.70
C ARG A 464 -5.64 -6.31 5.66
N ASN A 465 -5.04 -6.06 6.83
CA ASN A 465 -4.83 -7.03 7.92
C ASN A 465 -4.09 -8.33 7.54
N ASN A 466 -3.37 -8.35 6.42
CA ASN A 466 -2.43 -9.42 6.07
C ASN A 466 -0.99 -9.02 6.42
N TRP A 467 -0.20 -10.00 6.83
CA TRP A 467 1.24 -9.87 7.04
C TRP A 467 2.00 -10.66 5.97
N TYR A 468 2.63 -9.91 5.06
CA TYR A 468 3.49 -10.40 3.99
C TYR A 468 4.93 -10.52 4.48
N THR A 469 5.48 -11.73 4.44
CA THR A 469 6.89 -11.97 4.79
C THR A 469 7.65 -12.35 3.52
N LEU A 470 8.61 -11.50 3.14
CA LEU A 470 9.45 -11.67 1.95
C LEU A 470 10.82 -12.17 2.38
N THR A 471 11.20 -13.36 1.92
CA THR A 471 12.51 -13.98 2.21
C THR A 471 13.33 -14.10 0.94
N ILE A 472 14.42 -13.34 0.86
CA ILE A 472 15.35 -13.38 -0.27
C ILE A 472 16.24 -14.62 -0.16
N ASN A 473 16.03 -15.57 -1.07
CA ASN A 473 16.73 -16.85 -1.12
C ASN A 473 17.97 -16.82 -2.02
N SER A 474 17.92 -16.07 -3.13
CA SER A 474 19.07 -15.96 -4.02
C SER A 474 19.12 -14.68 -4.82
N VAL A 475 20.33 -14.27 -5.20
CA VAL A 475 20.61 -13.21 -6.15
C VAL A 475 21.09 -13.85 -7.46
N LYS A 476 20.49 -13.47 -8.59
CA LYS A 476 20.87 -14.00 -9.91
C LYS A 476 21.80 -13.06 -10.66
N GLN A 477 21.58 -11.75 -10.54
CA GLN A 477 22.36 -10.69 -11.21
C GLN A 477 22.33 -9.39 -10.39
N PRO A 478 23.17 -8.38 -10.72
CA PRO A 478 23.07 -7.06 -10.10
C PRO A 478 21.70 -6.44 -10.34
N GLY A 479 21.16 -5.71 -9.36
CA GLY A 479 19.98 -4.85 -9.52
C GLY A 479 20.29 -3.60 -10.36
N THR A 480 19.42 -2.60 -10.30
CA THR A 480 19.63 -1.31 -10.97
C THR A 480 20.46 -0.35 -10.10
N PRO A 481 21.31 0.52 -10.68
CA PRO A 481 22.00 1.56 -9.92
C PRO A 481 21.09 2.69 -9.41
N TRP A 482 19.92 2.83 -10.01
CA TRP A 482 18.86 3.79 -9.64
C TRP A 482 17.70 3.10 -8.93
N LEU A 483 16.87 3.89 -8.23
CA LEU A 483 15.64 3.39 -7.64
C LEU A 483 14.71 2.84 -8.75
N PRO A 484 14.12 1.65 -8.57
CA PRO A 484 13.20 1.10 -9.57
C PRO A 484 12.08 2.06 -9.90
N ASP A 485 11.93 2.36 -11.20
CA ASP A 485 10.89 3.20 -11.75
C ASP A 485 10.25 2.46 -12.90
N THR A 486 8.99 2.08 -12.70
CA THR A 486 8.16 1.32 -13.64
C THR A 486 7.14 2.23 -14.34
N THR A 487 7.21 3.55 -14.10
CA THR A 487 6.33 4.53 -14.72
C THR A 487 6.88 5.03 -16.04
N ASN A 488 5.99 5.48 -16.92
CA ASN A 488 6.37 6.21 -18.12
C ASN A 488 6.37 7.73 -17.82
N PRO A 489 7.52 8.41 -17.81
CA PRO A 489 7.57 9.84 -17.51
C PRO A 489 6.91 10.72 -18.58
N THR A 490 6.61 10.16 -19.77
CA THR A 490 5.94 10.88 -20.87
C THR A 490 4.44 10.62 -20.94
N ASP A 491 3.95 9.60 -20.26
CA ASP A 491 2.52 9.26 -20.19
C ASP A 491 2.14 8.82 -18.76
N PRO A 492 1.52 9.69 -17.94
CA PRO A 492 1.10 9.36 -16.59
C PRO A 492 -0.03 8.32 -16.52
N LYS A 493 -0.62 7.96 -17.67
CA LYS A 493 -1.68 6.94 -17.82
C LYS A 493 -1.15 5.60 -18.31
N ASP A 494 0.15 5.47 -18.55
CA ASP A 494 0.79 4.21 -18.91
C ASP A 494 0.97 3.34 -17.65
N PRO A 495 0.26 2.20 -17.54
CA PRO A 495 0.28 1.34 -16.36
C PRO A 495 1.56 0.50 -16.24
N GLY A 496 2.50 0.66 -17.17
CA GLY A 496 3.70 -0.16 -17.28
C GLY A 496 3.42 -1.56 -17.82
N GLU A 497 4.45 -2.39 -17.81
CA GLU A 497 4.36 -3.79 -18.25
C GLU A 497 3.54 -4.65 -17.28
N ASP A 498 3.04 -5.79 -17.75
CA ASP A 498 2.42 -6.80 -16.91
C ASP A 498 3.39 -7.28 -15.80
N ASP A 499 2.86 -7.61 -14.62
CA ASP A 499 3.66 -8.04 -13.48
C ASP A 499 4.45 -9.34 -13.77
N ASP A 500 3.84 -10.25 -14.52
CA ASP A 500 4.45 -11.54 -14.88
C ASP A 500 5.52 -11.45 -15.98
N ASP A 501 5.63 -10.31 -16.68
CA ASP A 501 6.70 -10.03 -17.64
C ASP A 501 7.97 -9.50 -16.96
N LYS A 502 7.92 -9.26 -15.65
CA LYS A 502 9.05 -8.77 -14.89
C LYS A 502 10.21 -9.76 -14.86
N GLU A 503 11.38 -9.30 -15.29
CA GLU A 503 12.60 -10.09 -15.22
C GLU A 503 12.96 -10.45 -13.76
N ALA A 504 13.34 -11.71 -13.54
CA ALA A 504 13.64 -12.23 -12.23
C ALA A 504 15.12 -11.99 -11.84
N TYR A 505 15.39 -10.92 -11.09
CA TYR A 505 16.72 -10.59 -10.55
C TYR A 505 17.06 -11.38 -9.28
N LEU A 506 16.04 -11.72 -8.49
CA LEU A 506 16.11 -12.46 -7.24
C LEU A 506 15.29 -13.74 -7.33
N SER A 507 15.51 -14.64 -6.36
CA SER A 507 14.50 -15.62 -5.96
C SER A 507 14.03 -15.22 -4.56
N VAL A 508 12.74 -14.94 -4.44
CA VAL A 508 12.12 -14.51 -3.18
C VAL A 508 10.98 -15.47 -2.88
N GLU A 509 10.90 -15.92 -1.64
CA GLU A 509 9.73 -16.62 -1.11
C GLU A 509 8.84 -15.59 -0.41
N ILE A 510 7.55 -15.61 -0.74
CA ILE A 510 6.56 -14.71 -0.16
C ILE A 510 5.51 -15.57 0.52
N THR A 511 5.35 -15.39 1.82
CA THR A 511 4.29 -16.05 2.61
C THR A 511 3.34 -14.99 3.14
N VAL A 512 2.04 -15.25 3.04
CA VAL A 512 0.99 -14.34 3.51
C VAL A 512 0.22 -15.00 4.64
N ASN A 513 0.14 -14.31 5.78
CA ASN A 513 -0.52 -14.81 6.98
C ASN A 513 -1.48 -13.76 7.54
N PRO A 514 -2.59 -14.16 8.20
CA PRO A 514 -3.42 -13.23 8.95
C PRO A 514 -2.58 -12.50 10.02
N TRP A 515 -2.74 -11.18 10.12
CA TRP A 515 -2.04 -10.37 11.11
C TRP A 515 -2.77 -10.39 12.46
N THR A 516 -2.49 -11.44 13.23
CA THR A 516 -3.24 -11.72 14.46
C THR A 516 -2.78 -10.89 15.66
N THR A 517 -3.64 -10.79 16.67
CA THR A 517 -3.33 -10.24 17.99
C THR A 517 -3.09 -11.34 19.00
N TRP A 518 -2.49 -10.97 20.13
CA TRP A 518 -2.20 -11.90 21.23
C TRP A 518 -2.57 -11.29 22.59
N SER A 519 -2.90 -12.15 23.55
CA SER A 519 -3.16 -11.75 24.94
C SER A 519 -2.03 -12.21 25.86
N GLN A 520 -1.46 -11.30 26.64
CA GLN A 520 -0.53 -11.65 27.71
C GLN A 520 -1.34 -11.96 28.97
N GLY A 521 -1.39 -13.23 29.38
CA GLY A 521 -1.79 -13.58 30.73
C GLY A 521 -0.67 -13.18 31.68
N VAL A 522 -0.80 -12.04 32.36
CA VAL A 522 0.06 -11.74 33.50
C VAL A 522 -0.66 -12.35 34.71
N ASP A 523 -0.14 -13.47 35.21
CA ASP A 523 -0.45 -13.91 36.57
C ASP A 523 0.15 -12.85 37.51
N LEU A 524 -0.72 -12.17 38.27
CA LEU A 524 -0.33 -11.21 39.32
C LEU A 524 0.24 -11.91 40.54
#